data_AF-A0A0D0NFH1-F1
#
_entry.id   AF-A0A0D0NFH1-F1
#
_cell.length_a   1.000
_cell.length_b   1.000
_cell.length_c   1.000
_cell.angle_alpha   90.00
_cell.angle_beta   90.00
_cell.angle_gamma   90.00
#
_symmetry.space_group_name_H-M   'P 1'
#
loop_
_entity.id
_entity.type
_entity.pdbx_description
1 polymer ?
#
loop_
_entity_poly.entity_id
_entity_poly.type
_entity_poly.pdbx_seq_one_letter_code
_entity_poly.pdbx_strand_id
1 'polypeptide(L)'
;MGAWYATREDVKSALDWAETSRSNARVDQAIEAASRWIEGFLHRRFYPELATRYFDFPDQYARPWRLWLDDSELISLTSISSGGTVLDPTTVLLEPNRSGPPYNRVELRIDTNSAFGGGQTTQRDVTITGLWGYSADDIAVTTAASAINSTATTLLVASSAGIGVGQLLRVGTERLTVTERTMAPTGQTLQQPLDALQKTVTVAVTDGTAFALDEVLLVDSERMLVVDIAGDQLTVKRAWDGSVLATHTGSAIYAPRKLTVTRGVLGTAAAAINQDATVYRWDVPGPVRTLCIAEALVTQLQQSSGYARTTGVGSSARQVGGGTVSKTQYGLSIESLREQVYTSHGRKARVRAV
;
A
#
# COMPACT_ATOMS: atom_id res chain seq x y z
N MET A 1 -8.15 7.78 -8.98
CA MET A 1 -7.19 6.67 -8.87
C MET A 1 -6.96 6.45 -7.38
N GLY A 2 -7.17 5.25 -6.85
CA GLY A 2 -7.01 4.92 -5.42
C GLY A 2 -5.66 4.26 -5.14
N ALA A 3 -5.37 3.92 -3.88
CA ALA A 3 -4.10 3.28 -3.50
C ALA A 3 -4.00 1.83 -4.02
N TRP A 4 -2.77 1.33 -4.18
CA TRP A 4 -2.51 -0.09 -4.49
C TRP A 4 -2.36 -0.92 -3.23
N TYR A 5 -2.70 -2.20 -3.33
CA TYR A 5 -2.62 -3.16 -2.21
C TYR A 5 -1.41 -4.09 -2.26
N ALA A 6 -0.57 -3.95 -3.28
CA ALA A 6 0.73 -4.61 -3.41
C ALA A 6 1.71 -3.65 -4.10
N THR A 7 3.00 -3.88 -3.91
CA THR A 7 4.03 -3.11 -4.61
C THR A 7 4.41 -3.78 -5.93
N ARG A 8 4.99 -3.02 -6.85
CA ARG A 8 5.55 -3.55 -8.10
C ARG A 8 6.59 -4.65 -7.81
N GLU A 9 7.41 -4.45 -6.79
CA GLU A 9 8.44 -5.37 -6.34
C GLU A 9 7.86 -6.69 -5.82
N ASP A 10 6.74 -6.65 -5.09
CA ASP A 10 6.06 -7.86 -4.61
C ASP A 10 5.61 -8.76 -5.76
N VAL A 11 5.03 -8.17 -6.80
CA VAL A 11 4.52 -8.94 -7.96
C VAL A 11 5.65 -9.48 -8.81
N LYS A 12 6.72 -8.69 -9.01
CA LYS A 12 7.86 -9.13 -9.81
C LYS A 12 8.68 -10.22 -9.13
N SER A 13 8.91 -10.10 -7.83
CA SER A 13 9.60 -11.14 -7.05
C SER A 13 8.83 -12.45 -7.05
N ALA A 14 7.50 -12.42 -7.02
CA ALA A 14 6.67 -13.62 -7.04
C ALA A 14 6.73 -14.44 -8.35
N LEU A 15 6.97 -13.80 -9.50
CA LEU A 15 7.10 -14.46 -10.82
C LEU A 15 8.52 -14.51 -11.36
N ASP A 16 9.50 -14.01 -10.60
CA ASP A 16 10.89 -13.81 -11.03
C ASP A 16 11.01 -13.05 -12.36
N TRP A 17 10.28 -11.93 -12.47
CA TRP A 17 10.33 -11.09 -13.67
C TRP A 17 11.47 -10.06 -13.64
N ALA A 18 12.20 -10.00 -14.75
CA ALA A 18 13.18 -8.96 -15.00
C ALA A 18 12.57 -7.55 -14.96
N GLU A 19 13.32 -6.61 -14.38
CA GLU A 19 12.94 -5.21 -14.24
C GLU A 19 13.22 -4.42 -15.52
N THR A 20 12.28 -4.50 -16.46
CA THR A 20 12.33 -3.73 -17.70
C THR A 20 11.23 -2.67 -17.71
N SER A 21 11.47 -1.53 -18.36
CA SER A 21 10.46 -0.45 -18.46
C SER A 21 9.13 -0.94 -19.06
N ARG A 22 9.17 -1.89 -20.01
CA ARG A 22 7.99 -2.51 -20.61
C ARG A 22 7.23 -3.41 -19.62
N SER A 23 7.94 -4.17 -18.78
CA SER A 23 7.29 -5.02 -17.77
C SER A 23 6.71 -4.18 -16.63
N ASN A 24 7.33 -3.06 -16.24
CA ASN A 24 6.83 -2.14 -15.20
C ASN A 24 5.39 -1.68 -15.48
N ALA A 25 5.16 -1.06 -16.64
CA ALA A 25 3.85 -0.51 -16.97
C ALA A 25 2.74 -1.59 -17.00
N ARG A 26 3.07 -2.81 -17.42
CA ARG A 26 2.12 -3.93 -17.41
C ARG A 26 1.81 -4.37 -15.98
N VAL A 27 2.84 -4.58 -15.17
CA VAL A 27 2.70 -4.97 -13.76
C VAL A 27 1.86 -3.95 -13.01
N ASP A 28 2.16 -2.66 -13.17
CA ASP A 28 1.42 -1.56 -12.55
C ASP A 28 -0.07 -1.57 -12.91
N GLN A 29 -0.40 -1.75 -14.18
CA GLN A 29 -1.79 -1.85 -14.63
C GLN A 29 -2.51 -3.06 -14.03
N ALA A 30 -1.81 -4.20 -13.89
CA ALA A 30 -2.38 -5.38 -13.26
C ALA A 30 -2.60 -5.19 -11.75
N ILE A 31 -1.70 -4.49 -11.06
CA ILE A 31 -1.86 -4.17 -9.63
C ILE A 31 -3.03 -3.20 -9.42
N GLU A 32 -3.16 -2.16 -10.24
CA GLU A 32 -4.30 -1.24 -10.17
C GLU A 32 -5.62 -1.99 -10.39
N ALA A 33 -5.70 -2.81 -11.44
CA ALA A 33 -6.89 -3.61 -11.74
C ALA A 33 -7.23 -4.59 -10.60
N ALA A 34 -6.23 -5.29 -10.06
CA ALA A 34 -6.40 -6.19 -8.91
C ALA A 34 -6.88 -5.44 -7.67
N SER A 35 -6.29 -4.28 -7.36
CA SER A 35 -6.67 -3.46 -6.19
C SER A 35 -8.12 -2.99 -6.28
N ARG A 36 -8.54 -2.50 -7.46
CA ARG A 36 -9.94 -2.09 -7.71
C ARG A 36 -10.91 -3.26 -7.70
N TRP A 37 -10.50 -4.41 -8.25
CA TRP A 37 -11.31 -5.63 -8.21
C TRP A 37 -11.54 -6.11 -6.77
N ILE A 38 -10.50 -6.10 -5.93
CA ILE A 38 -10.58 -6.45 -4.51
C ILE A 38 -11.57 -5.55 -3.77
N GLU A 39 -11.57 -4.24 -4.03
CA GLU A 39 -12.53 -3.31 -3.42
C GLU A 39 -13.97 -3.67 -3.77
N GLY A 40 -14.23 -4.01 -5.04
CA GLY A 40 -15.53 -4.46 -5.50
C GLY A 40 -15.91 -5.82 -4.90
N PHE A 41 -14.97 -6.75 -4.84
CA PHE A 41 -15.17 -8.11 -4.33
C PHE A 41 -15.42 -8.15 -2.82
N LEU A 42 -14.73 -7.32 -2.04
CA LEU A 42 -14.85 -7.24 -0.59
C LEU A 42 -15.85 -6.19 -0.12
N HIS A 43 -16.41 -5.39 -1.05
CA HIS A 43 -17.31 -4.26 -0.78
C HIS A 43 -16.75 -3.29 0.27
N ARG A 44 -15.44 -3.03 0.17
CA ARG A 44 -14.67 -2.30 1.19
C ARG A 44 -13.47 -1.60 0.57
N ARG A 45 -13.15 -0.40 1.04
CA ARG A 45 -11.90 0.30 0.74
C ARG A 45 -10.96 0.18 1.92
N PHE A 46 -9.74 -0.29 1.69
CA PHE A 46 -8.79 -0.54 2.77
C PHE A 46 -7.96 0.68 3.14
N TYR A 47 -7.57 1.46 2.13
CA TYR A 47 -6.67 2.58 2.32
C TYR A 47 -7.33 3.72 3.13
N PRO A 48 -6.54 4.44 3.94
CA PRO A 48 -7.02 5.59 4.71
C PRO A 48 -7.15 6.85 3.83
N GLU A 49 -8.34 7.44 3.81
CA GLU A 49 -8.69 8.65 3.05
C GLU A 49 -9.23 9.75 3.96
N LEU A 50 -8.62 10.93 3.95
CA LEU A 50 -9.12 12.08 4.68
C LEU A 50 -10.25 12.71 3.85
N ALA A 51 -11.47 12.71 4.35
CA ALA A 51 -12.60 13.25 3.58
C ALA A 51 -13.70 13.79 4.48
N THR A 52 -14.51 14.68 3.90
CA THR A 52 -15.81 15.08 4.42
C THR A 52 -16.88 14.33 3.65
N ARG A 53 -17.71 13.56 4.37
CA ARG A 53 -18.86 12.84 3.80
C ARG A 53 -20.16 13.36 4.37
N TYR A 54 -21.20 13.27 3.56
CA TYR A 54 -22.54 13.76 3.86
C TYR A 54 -23.50 12.59 3.91
N PHE A 55 -24.36 12.59 4.92
CA PHE A 55 -25.37 11.57 5.13
C PHE A 55 -26.72 12.26 5.32
N ASP A 56 -27.75 11.62 4.78
CA ASP A 56 -29.12 12.03 5.03
C ASP A 56 -29.46 11.79 6.51
N PHE A 57 -30.42 12.56 7.02
CA PHE A 57 -31.00 12.34 8.32
C PHE A 57 -31.54 10.90 8.41
N PRO A 58 -31.35 10.19 9.54
CA PRO A 58 -31.88 8.85 9.71
C PRO A 58 -33.39 8.78 9.43
N ASP A 59 -33.87 7.69 8.82
CA ASP A 59 -35.30 7.50 8.53
C ASP A 59 -36.19 7.78 9.77
N GLN A 60 -37.44 8.19 9.57
CA GLN A 60 -38.36 8.61 10.63
C GLN A 60 -38.59 7.53 11.71
N TYR A 61 -38.40 6.25 11.36
CA TYR A 61 -38.50 5.10 12.26
C TYR A 61 -37.14 4.65 12.84
N ALA A 62 -36.04 5.26 12.39
CA ALA A 62 -34.72 5.05 12.94
C ALA A 62 -34.54 5.85 14.24
N ARG A 63 -33.58 5.41 15.07
CA ARG A 63 -33.24 6.13 16.30
C ARG A 63 -32.55 7.45 15.91
N PRO A 64 -33.04 8.62 16.35
CA PRO A 64 -32.49 9.92 15.94
C PRO A 64 -31.09 10.21 16.49
N TRP A 65 -30.57 9.36 17.38
CA TRP A 65 -29.20 9.39 17.90
C TRP A 65 -28.28 8.36 17.24
N ARG A 66 -28.71 7.66 16.18
CA ARG A 66 -27.89 6.64 15.51
C ARG A 66 -27.86 6.88 14.01
N LEU A 67 -26.65 6.96 13.46
CA LEU A 67 -26.40 7.05 12.03
C LEU A 67 -25.55 5.87 11.56
N TRP A 68 -26.06 5.11 10.59
CA TRP A 68 -25.27 4.12 9.87
C TRP A 68 -24.48 4.80 8.76
N LEU A 69 -23.23 4.39 8.58
CA LEU A 69 -22.35 4.99 7.57
C LEU A 69 -22.51 4.34 6.18
N ASP A 70 -23.49 3.46 6.00
CA ASP A 70 -23.76 2.72 4.76
C ASP A 70 -22.47 2.20 4.12
N ASP A 71 -22.18 2.46 2.86
CA ASP A 71 -20.98 1.98 2.15
C ASP A 71 -19.63 2.53 2.71
N SER A 72 -19.71 3.48 3.65
CA SER A 72 -18.58 4.18 4.23
C SER A 72 -18.13 3.56 5.56
N GLU A 73 -16.82 3.54 5.78
CA GLU A 73 -16.20 3.03 7.00
C GLU A 73 -15.24 4.08 7.56
N LEU A 74 -15.36 4.37 8.85
CA LEU A 74 -14.62 5.44 9.51
C LEU A 74 -13.49 4.84 10.37
N ILE A 75 -12.29 5.37 10.23
CA ILE A 75 -11.13 5.05 11.07
C ILE A 75 -11.09 5.98 12.26
N SER A 76 -11.24 7.30 12.03
CA SER A 76 -11.24 8.29 13.09
C SER A 76 -12.10 9.51 12.74
N LEU A 77 -12.74 10.09 13.76
CA LEU A 77 -13.56 11.28 13.64
C LEU A 77 -12.73 12.54 13.88
N THR A 78 -12.85 13.53 13.00
CA THR A 78 -12.27 14.88 13.20
C THR A 78 -13.33 15.88 13.61
N SER A 79 -14.46 15.91 12.90
CA SER A 79 -15.59 16.77 13.24
C SER A 79 -16.88 16.17 12.72
N ILE A 80 -17.99 16.48 13.40
CA ILE A 80 -19.32 16.12 12.97
C ILE A 80 -20.29 17.29 13.21
N SER A 81 -21.19 17.50 12.28
CA SER A 81 -22.28 18.46 12.40
C SER A 81 -23.61 17.87 11.92
N SER A 82 -24.71 18.40 12.43
CA SER A 82 -26.08 18.08 12.00
C SER A 82 -26.86 19.39 11.90
N GLY A 83 -27.69 19.57 10.86
CA GLY A 83 -28.49 20.78 10.70
C GLY A 83 -27.67 22.07 10.62
N GLY A 84 -26.40 22.00 10.22
CA GLY A 84 -25.46 23.13 10.22
C GLY A 84 -24.83 23.45 11.58
N THR A 85 -25.17 22.72 12.64
CA THR A 85 -24.60 22.89 13.98
C THR A 85 -23.50 21.86 14.25
N VAL A 86 -22.31 22.31 14.66
CA VAL A 86 -21.21 21.41 15.06
C VAL A 86 -21.58 20.72 16.37
N LEU A 87 -21.50 19.40 16.38
CA LEU A 87 -21.68 18.59 17.57
C LEU A 87 -20.32 18.42 18.27
N ASP A 88 -20.34 18.43 19.60
CA ASP A 88 -19.15 18.16 20.40
C ASP A 88 -18.73 16.69 20.23
N PRO A 89 -17.51 16.38 19.75
CA PRO A 89 -17.03 15.01 19.58
C PRO A 89 -17.11 14.15 20.85
N THR A 90 -17.11 14.73 22.05
CA THR A 90 -17.24 13.99 23.32
C THR A 90 -18.63 13.37 23.51
N THR A 91 -19.64 13.90 22.82
CA THR A 91 -21.02 13.36 22.81
C THR A 91 -21.20 12.24 21.80
N VAL A 92 -20.15 11.89 21.07
CA VAL A 92 -20.17 10.97 19.93
C VAL A 92 -19.49 9.66 20.28
N LEU A 93 -20.18 8.55 20.02
CA LEU A 93 -19.69 7.18 20.19
C LEU A 93 -19.44 6.57 18.81
N LEU A 94 -18.23 6.06 18.61
CA LEU A 94 -17.84 5.34 17.40
C LEU A 94 -18.00 3.84 17.62
N GLU A 95 -18.72 3.18 16.72
CA GLU A 95 -19.13 1.80 16.87
C GLU A 95 -18.76 0.95 15.63
N PRO A 96 -18.37 -0.32 15.80
CA PRO A 96 -18.32 -1.09 17.05
C PRO A 96 -17.17 -0.71 18.01
N ASN A 97 -17.48 -0.52 19.29
CA ASN A 97 -16.46 -0.15 20.28
C ASN A 97 -15.46 -1.28 20.61
N ARG A 98 -15.86 -2.55 20.49
CA ARG A 98 -15.09 -3.71 20.97
C ARG A 98 -13.95 -4.10 20.03
N SER A 99 -14.12 -3.91 18.72
CA SER A 99 -13.09 -4.25 17.72
C SER A 99 -12.25 -3.04 17.31
N GLY A 100 -12.68 -1.82 17.66
CA GLY A 100 -12.08 -0.60 17.10
C GLY A 100 -12.44 -0.42 15.62
N PRO A 101 -11.71 0.43 14.88
CA PRO A 101 -11.97 0.67 13.47
C PRO A 101 -11.83 -0.61 12.62
N PRO A 102 -12.55 -0.73 11.49
CA PRO A 102 -13.44 0.29 10.92
C PRO A 102 -14.75 0.43 11.69
N TYR A 103 -15.10 1.67 12.02
CA TYR A 103 -16.40 2.03 12.58
C TYR A 103 -17.42 2.10 11.45
N ASN A 104 -18.57 1.44 11.66
CA ASN A 104 -19.65 1.35 10.67
C ASN A 104 -20.89 2.18 11.03
N ARG A 105 -20.91 2.76 12.23
CA ARG A 105 -21.96 3.66 12.67
C ARG A 105 -21.42 4.64 13.71
N VAL A 106 -22.15 5.74 13.82
CA VAL A 106 -21.94 6.78 14.82
C VAL A 106 -23.20 6.87 15.66
N GLU A 107 -23.04 6.87 16.97
CA GLU A 107 -24.15 7.06 17.92
C GLU A 107 -23.90 8.29 18.77
N LEU A 108 -24.95 9.06 19.07
CA LEU A 108 -24.90 10.13 20.05
C LEU A 108 -25.27 9.57 21.42
N ARG A 109 -24.60 10.10 22.43
CA ARG A 109 -24.82 9.77 23.83
C ARG A 109 -26.23 10.11 24.27
N ILE A 110 -27.01 9.08 24.64
CA ILE A 110 -28.41 9.21 25.06
C ILE A 110 -28.58 9.87 26.44
N ASP A 111 -27.51 9.95 27.24
CA ASP A 111 -27.46 10.68 28.50
C ASP A 111 -27.19 12.18 28.31
N THR A 112 -27.00 12.62 27.06
CA THR A 112 -26.92 14.03 26.67
C THR A 112 -28.17 14.45 25.91
N ASN A 113 -28.40 15.76 25.76
CA ASN A 113 -29.51 16.28 24.96
C ASN A 113 -29.16 16.39 23.45
N SER A 114 -28.21 15.58 22.98
CA SER A 114 -27.71 15.61 21.61
C SER A 114 -28.51 14.65 20.72
N ALA A 115 -28.96 15.14 19.57
CA ALA A 115 -29.63 14.35 18.54
C ALA A 115 -29.17 14.82 17.15
N PHE A 116 -29.25 13.94 16.16
CA PHE A 116 -29.16 14.38 14.77
C PHE A 116 -30.43 15.18 14.40
N GLY A 117 -30.33 16.03 13.39
CA GLY A 117 -31.41 16.88 12.89
C GLY A 117 -31.27 18.37 13.24
N GLY A 118 -32.39 19.09 13.18
CA GLY A 118 -32.45 20.54 13.42
C GLY A 118 -32.21 21.41 12.17
N GLY A 119 -31.86 20.79 11.03
CA GLY A 119 -31.73 21.47 9.74
C GLY A 119 -33.07 21.73 9.03
N GLN A 120 -33.02 22.58 8.00
CA GLN A 120 -34.19 22.86 7.13
C GLN A 120 -34.54 21.72 6.18
N THR A 121 -33.66 20.72 6.05
CA THR A 121 -33.84 19.56 5.17
C THR A 121 -33.26 18.32 5.82
N THR A 122 -33.85 17.17 5.53
CA THR A 122 -33.31 15.85 5.91
C THR A 122 -32.21 15.38 4.96
N GLN A 123 -32.06 16.01 3.79
CA GLN A 123 -31.05 15.63 2.81
C GLN A 123 -29.69 16.18 3.22
N ARG A 124 -28.67 15.30 3.28
CA ARG A 124 -27.28 15.64 3.63
C ARG A 124 -27.17 16.43 4.95
N ASP A 125 -28.07 16.17 5.90
CA ASP A 125 -28.15 16.89 7.16
C ASP A 125 -26.90 16.65 8.03
N VAL A 126 -26.36 15.43 8.01
CA VAL A 126 -25.20 15.05 8.81
C VAL A 126 -23.93 15.15 7.98
N THR A 127 -22.97 15.93 8.45
CA THR A 127 -21.65 16.08 7.83
C THR A 127 -20.59 15.53 8.75
N ILE A 128 -19.76 14.61 8.25
CA ILE A 128 -18.66 14.00 9.01
C ILE A 128 -17.35 14.23 8.27
N THR A 129 -16.41 14.88 8.93
CA THR A 129 -15.02 14.97 8.49
C THR A 129 -14.19 14.04 9.35
N GLY A 130 -13.36 13.23 8.70
CA GLY A 130 -12.52 12.27 9.39
C GLY A 130 -11.66 11.48 8.43
N LEU A 131 -10.98 10.48 9.00
CA LEU A 131 -10.24 9.50 8.24
C LEU A 131 -11.14 8.29 7.96
N TRP A 132 -11.37 8.00 6.69
CA TRP A 132 -12.21 6.91 6.21
C TRP A 132 -11.36 5.76 5.68
N GLY A 133 -11.86 4.53 5.74
CA GLY A 133 -11.16 3.32 5.29
C GLY A 133 -11.28 2.18 6.28
N TYR A 134 -10.45 1.15 6.09
CA TYR A 134 -10.43 -0.02 6.97
C TYR A 134 -9.51 0.19 8.18
N SER A 135 -8.25 0.55 7.93
CA SER A 135 -7.27 0.83 8.97
C SER A 135 -6.24 1.87 8.51
N ALA A 136 -5.59 2.49 9.48
CA ALA A 136 -4.47 3.42 9.26
C ALA A 136 -3.21 2.88 9.95
N ASP A 137 -2.99 1.57 9.82
CA ASP A 137 -1.83 0.90 10.38
C ASP A 137 -0.58 1.38 9.64
N ASP A 138 0.24 2.16 10.32
CA ASP A 138 1.41 2.80 9.76
C ASP A 138 2.67 2.26 10.43
N ILE A 139 3.65 1.86 9.62
CA ILE A 139 4.95 1.36 10.07
C ILE A 139 6.01 2.40 9.72
N ALA A 140 6.80 2.84 10.70
CA ALA A 140 7.97 3.69 10.43
C ALA A 140 9.01 2.87 9.64
N VAL A 141 9.39 3.35 8.46
CA VAL A 141 10.29 2.59 7.56
C VAL A 141 11.61 3.31 7.28
N THR A 142 11.63 4.64 7.33
CA THR A 142 12.84 5.44 7.07
C THR A 142 12.61 6.90 7.48
N THR A 143 13.57 7.77 7.20
CA THR A 143 13.48 9.23 7.33
C THR A 143 13.75 9.91 6.00
N ALA A 144 13.24 11.14 5.85
CA ALA A 144 13.61 12.00 4.73
C ALA A 144 15.08 12.41 4.85
N ALA A 145 15.88 12.10 3.83
CA ALA A 145 17.31 12.45 3.83
C ALA A 145 17.57 13.93 3.47
N SER A 146 16.57 14.63 2.95
CA SER A 146 16.66 16.05 2.62
C SER A 146 15.30 16.74 2.78
N ALA A 147 15.30 18.01 3.18
CA ALA A 147 14.08 18.81 3.20
C ALA A 147 13.55 19.08 1.78
N ILE A 148 12.22 19.11 1.62
CA ILE A 148 11.54 19.47 0.36
C ILE A 148 10.36 20.41 0.62
N ASN A 149 10.06 21.28 -0.35
CA ASN A 149 8.89 22.17 -0.31
C ASN A 149 7.62 21.44 -0.80
N SER A 150 6.44 22.09 -0.74
CA SER A 150 5.13 21.52 -1.12
C SER A 150 4.95 21.24 -2.62
N THR A 151 5.82 21.74 -3.48
CA THR A 151 5.75 21.53 -4.95
C THR A 151 6.68 20.45 -5.47
N ALA A 152 7.64 19.99 -4.64
CA ALA A 152 8.58 18.95 -5.02
C ALA A 152 7.84 17.64 -5.33
N THR A 153 8.25 16.95 -6.40
CA THR A 153 7.69 15.66 -6.85
C THR A 153 8.60 14.48 -6.54
N THR A 154 9.73 14.72 -5.89
CA THR A 154 10.68 13.69 -5.49
C THR A 154 11.06 13.83 -4.02
N LEU A 155 11.20 12.70 -3.34
CA LEU A 155 11.64 12.61 -1.95
C LEU A 155 12.87 11.71 -1.87
N LEU A 156 13.96 12.22 -1.31
CA LEU A 156 15.14 11.41 -0.99
C LEU A 156 14.94 10.82 0.42
N VAL A 157 15.13 9.52 0.56
CA VAL A 157 15.02 8.81 1.85
C VAL A 157 16.36 8.20 2.27
N ALA A 158 16.56 8.02 3.57
CA ALA A 158 17.78 7.41 4.10
C ALA A 158 17.94 5.95 3.63
N SER A 159 16.84 5.20 3.54
CA SER A 159 16.78 3.85 2.98
C SER A 159 15.43 3.59 2.31
N SER A 160 15.43 2.83 1.23
CA SER A 160 14.23 2.44 0.48
C SER A 160 13.84 0.98 0.66
N ALA A 161 14.49 0.23 1.56
CA ALA A 161 14.28 -1.21 1.73
C ALA A 161 12.83 -1.59 2.06
N GLY A 162 12.16 -0.78 2.89
CA GLY A 162 10.75 -0.97 3.26
C GLY A 162 9.73 -0.37 2.29
N ILE A 163 10.18 0.24 1.18
CA ILE A 163 9.34 1.06 0.29
C ILE A 163 9.42 0.54 -1.14
N GLY A 164 8.28 0.11 -1.69
CA GLY A 164 8.12 -0.24 -3.10
C GLY A 164 7.30 0.78 -3.89
N VAL A 165 7.26 0.60 -5.21
CA VAL A 165 6.39 1.39 -6.10
C VAL A 165 4.93 0.98 -5.92
N GLY A 166 4.02 1.96 -5.90
CA GLY A 166 2.60 1.78 -5.58
C GLY A 166 2.26 1.96 -4.10
N GLN A 167 3.28 2.01 -3.24
CA GLN A 167 3.10 2.15 -1.81
C GLN A 167 2.50 3.50 -1.42
N LEU A 168 1.58 3.48 -0.45
CA LEU A 168 1.11 4.68 0.23
C LEU A 168 2.01 4.99 1.43
N LEU A 169 2.55 6.20 1.44
CA LEU A 169 3.37 6.74 2.52
C LEU A 169 2.62 7.84 3.27
N ARG A 170 3.00 8.05 4.53
CA ARG A 170 2.61 9.22 5.31
C ARG A 170 3.83 9.89 5.92
N VAL A 171 3.91 11.20 5.79
CA VAL A 171 4.94 12.04 6.43
C VAL A 171 4.24 13.20 7.11
N GLY A 172 4.32 13.27 8.44
CA GLY A 172 3.45 14.16 9.21
C GLY A 172 1.96 13.85 8.96
N THR A 173 1.22 14.85 8.46
CA THR A 173 -0.21 14.74 8.10
C THR A 173 -0.43 14.50 6.60
N GLU A 174 0.62 14.55 5.78
CA GLU A 174 0.53 14.38 4.34
C GLU A 174 0.62 12.91 3.94
N ARG A 175 -0.19 12.50 2.96
CA ARG A 175 -0.05 11.21 2.28
C ARG A 175 0.55 11.37 0.89
N LEU A 176 1.42 10.43 0.54
CA LEU A 176 2.15 10.40 -0.73
C LEU A 176 2.03 9.01 -1.35
N THR A 177 1.83 8.92 -2.66
CA THR A 177 1.91 7.64 -3.40
C THR A 177 3.23 7.56 -4.14
N VAL A 178 3.99 6.48 -3.92
CA VAL A 178 5.23 6.22 -4.65
C VAL A 178 4.91 5.75 -6.07
N THR A 179 5.46 6.46 -7.06
CA THR A 179 5.24 6.18 -8.49
C THR A 179 6.46 5.59 -9.16
N GLU A 180 7.68 5.96 -8.72
CA GLU A 180 8.93 5.36 -9.19
C GLU A 180 10.00 5.42 -8.10
N ARG A 181 11.02 4.56 -8.22
CA ARG A 181 12.25 4.63 -7.44
C ARG A 181 13.44 4.76 -8.38
N THR A 182 14.37 5.63 -8.02
CA THR A 182 15.56 5.91 -8.84
C THR A 182 16.82 5.92 -7.99
N MET A 183 17.94 5.57 -8.63
CA MET A 183 19.24 5.52 -7.98
C MET A 183 19.65 6.91 -7.49
N ALA A 184 20.11 6.97 -6.24
CA ALA A 184 20.62 8.15 -5.58
C ALA A 184 21.84 7.78 -4.73
N PRO A 185 22.78 8.72 -4.52
CA PRO A 185 23.98 8.43 -3.74
C PRO A 185 23.59 8.07 -2.31
N THR A 186 24.22 7.03 -1.76
CA THR A 186 24.04 6.64 -0.35
C THR A 186 24.86 7.51 0.60
N GLY A 187 25.75 8.35 0.06
CA GLY A 187 26.75 9.10 0.82
C GLY A 187 27.99 8.29 1.15
N GLN A 188 28.06 7.02 0.75
CA GLN A 188 29.20 6.14 0.99
C GLN A 188 29.98 5.83 -0.29
N THR A 189 31.26 5.52 -0.13
CA THR A 189 32.16 5.08 -1.20
C THR A 189 32.71 3.70 -0.87
N LEU A 190 33.11 2.97 -1.91
CA LEU A 190 33.87 1.73 -1.74
C LEU A 190 35.13 1.98 -0.91
N GLN A 191 35.29 1.21 0.16
CA GLN A 191 36.50 1.27 1.01
C GLN A 191 37.63 0.36 0.48
N GLN A 192 37.29 -0.62 -0.35
CA GLN A 192 38.23 -1.53 -1.00
C GLN A 192 37.89 -1.67 -2.49
N PRO A 193 38.89 -1.85 -3.37
CA PRO A 193 38.63 -2.02 -4.80
C PRO A 193 37.93 -3.35 -5.08
N LEU A 194 37.17 -3.37 -6.17
CA LEU A 194 36.58 -4.59 -6.73
C LEU A 194 37.24 -4.90 -8.08
N ASP A 195 37.50 -6.17 -8.34
CA ASP A 195 38.14 -6.60 -9.57
C ASP A 195 37.16 -6.70 -10.75
N ALA A 196 37.68 -6.64 -11.99
CA ALA A 196 36.91 -6.93 -13.20
C ALA A 196 36.37 -8.38 -13.29
N LEU A 197 36.85 -9.27 -12.43
CA LEU A 197 36.35 -10.64 -12.29
C LEU A 197 35.63 -10.79 -10.94
N GLN A 198 34.68 -11.73 -10.86
CA GLN A 198 33.92 -12.00 -9.63
C GLN A 198 34.75 -12.82 -8.60
N LYS A 199 35.94 -12.33 -8.27
CA LYS A 199 36.80 -12.89 -7.20
C LYS A 199 36.43 -12.27 -5.85
N THR A 200 36.19 -10.96 -5.87
CA THR A 200 35.81 -10.18 -4.70
C THR A 200 34.30 -9.95 -4.73
N VAL A 201 33.59 -10.51 -3.75
CA VAL A 201 32.12 -10.41 -3.57
C VAL A 201 31.74 -9.68 -2.29
N THR A 202 32.72 -9.11 -1.60
CA THR A 202 32.53 -8.31 -0.40
C THR A 202 32.74 -6.84 -0.74
N VAL A 203 31.71 -6.04 -0.48
CA VAL A 203 31.71 -4.59 -0.64
C VAL A 203 31.92 -3.97 0.73
N ALA A 204 33.13 -3.47 0.96
CA ALA A 204 33.48 -2.76 2.18
C ALA A 204 32.95 -1.32 2.12
N VAL A 205 32.18 -0.93 3.14
CA VAL A 205 31.56 0.40 3.28
C VAL A 205 32.02 1.08 4.57
N THR A 206 31.65 2.34 4.80
CA THR A 206 31.96 3.07 6.04
C THR A 206 31.01 2.71 7.17
N ASP A 207 29.74 2.48 6.84
CA ASP A 207 28.68 2.12 7.79
C ASP A 207 27.74 1.10 7.14
N GLY A 208 27.86 -0.16 7.53
CA GLY A 208 27.02 -1.24 7.01
C GLY A 208 25.55 -1.14 7.43
N THR A 209 25.24 -0.42 8.52
CA THR A 209 23.87 -0.27 9.04
C THR A 209 23.00 0.61 8.15
N ALA A 210 23.61 1.39 7.27
CA ALA A 210 22.92 2.23 6.29
C ALA A 210 22.35 1.44 5.10
N PHE A 211 22.59 0.13 5.02
CA PHE A 211 22.15 -0.74 3.92
C PHE A 211 21.21 -1.83 4.43
N ALA A 212 20.45 -2.43 3.51
CA ALA A 212 19.56 -3.55 3.82
C ALA A 212 19.81 -4.76 2.94
N LEU A 213 19.41 -5.94 3.43
CA LEU A 213 19.33 -7.15 2.61
C LEU A 213 18.39 -6.91 1.42
N ASP A 214 18.68 -7.58 0.30
CA ASP A 214 17.97 -7.46 -0.96
C ASP A 214 17.98 -6.05 -1.60
N GLU A 215 18.77 -5.11 -1.07
CA GLU A 215 19.00 -3.81 -1.69
C GLU A 215 19.91 -3.97 -2.91
N VAL A 216 19.52 -3.36 -4.04
CA VAL A 216 20.35 -3.30 -5.24
C VAL A 216 21.21 -2.05 -5.18
N LEU A 217 22.52 -2.27 -5.19
CA LEU A 217 23.54 -1.23 -5.28
C LEU A 217 23.90 -0.99 -6.75
N LEU A 218 24.17 0.26 -7.10
CA LEU A 218 24.79 0.64 -8.37
C LEU A 218 26.15 1.27 -8.06
N VAL A 219 27.21 0.71 -8.64
CA VAL A 219 28.57 1.26 -8.57
C VAL A 219 29.07 1.46 -10.00
N ASP A 220 29.33 2.71 -10.36
CA ASP A 220 29.60 3.15 -11.74
C ASP A 220 28.48 2.71 -12.72
N SER A 221 28.58 1.52 -13.31
CA SER A 221 27.53 0.91 -14.15
C SER A 221 27.22 -0.55 -13.79
N GLU A 222 27.87 -1.11 -12.78
CA GLU A 222 27.61 -2.46 -12.28
C GLU A 222 26.51 -2.43 -11.21
N ARG A 223 25.53 -3.32 -11.33
CA ARG A 223 24.53 -3.55 -10.28
C ARG A 223 24.92 -4.75 -9.44
N MET A 224 24.75 -4.63 -8.13
CA MET A 224 25.08 -5.68 -7.16
C MET A 224 23.93 -5.83 -6.17
N LEU A 225 23.49 -7.06 -5.91
CA LEU A 225 22.45 -7.35 -4.93
C LEU A 225 23.08 -7.68 -3.58
N VAL A 226 22.69 -7.00 -2.50
CA VAL A 226 23.13 -7.33 -1.14
C VAL A 226 22.47 -8.63 -0.67
N VAL A 227 23.27 -9.63 -0.32
CA VAL A 227 22.78 -10.95 0.15
C VAL A 227 23.08 -11.21 1.62
N ASP A 228 24.07 -10.53 2.20
CA ASP A 228 24.38 -10.60 3.62
C ASP A 228 25.10 -9.33 4.10
N ILE A 229 25.02 -9.01 5.39
CA ILE A 229 25.67 -7.85 6.01
C ILE A 229 26.36 -8.28 7.30
N ALA A 230 27.68 -8.13 7.34
CA ALA A 230 28.50 -8.43 8.52
C ALA A 230 29.32 -7.20 8.93
N GLY A 231 28.79 -6.40 9.86
CA GLY A 231 29.37 -5.10 10.19
C GLY A 231 29.39 -4.21 8.94
N ASP A 232 30.53 -3.60 8.63
CA ASP A 232 30.69 -2.73 7.46
C ASP A 232 31.09 -3.48 6.17
N GLN A 233 30.87 -4.79 6.15
CA GLN A 233 31.12 -5.65 4.99
C GLN A 233 29.78 -6.16 4.44
N LEU A 234 29.43 -5.73 3.22
CA LEU A 234 28.26 -6.21 2.50
C LEU A 234 28.69 -7.38 1.61
N THR A 235 28.12 -8.57 1.79
CA THR A 235 28.29 -9.64 0.81
C THR A 235 27.27 -9.43 -0.30
N VAL A 236 27.73 -9.43 -1.55
CA VAL A 236 26.88 -9.12 -2.71
C VAL A 236 26.93 -10.18 -3.80
N LYS A 237 25.82 -10.35 -4.51
CA LYS A 237 25.80 -10.96 -5.84
C LYS A 237 26.10 -9.88 -6.89
N ARG A 238 27.30 -9.94 -7.45
CA ARG A 238 27.78 -9.05 -8.52
C ARG A 238 27.15 -9.37 -9.88
N ALA A 239 27.28 -8.45 -10.83
CA ALA A 239 26.66 -8.55 -12.16
C ALA A 239 25.16 -8.85 -12.10
N TRP A 240 24.47 -8.25 -11.12
CA TRP A 240 23.04 -8.42 -10.93
C TRP A 240 22.26 -7.84 -12.11
N ASP A 241 21.12 -8.45 -12.44
CA ASP A 241 20.22 -8.01 -13.50
C ASP A 241 20.92 -7.85 -14.88
N GLY A 242 21.90 -8.72 -15.15
CA GLY A 242 22.65 -8.72 -16.41
C GLY A 242 23.61 -7.55 -16.59
N SER A 243 23.91 -6.81 -15.53
CA SER A 243 24.97 -5.79 -15.57
C SER A 243 26.36 -6.41 -15.76
N VAL A 244 27.30 -5.60 -16.27
CA VAL A 244 28.65 -6.07 -16.64
C VAL A 244 29.59 -5.90 -15.46
N LEU A 245 30.40 -6.93 -15.16
CA LEU A 245 31.47 -6.86 -14.18
C LEU A 245 32.51 -5.81 -14.60
N ALA A 246 32.91 -4.95 -13.66
CA ALA A 246 33.95 -3.97 -13.89
C ALA A 246 34.93 -3.86 -12.71
N THR A 247 36.06 -3.21 -12.95
CA THR A 247 36.96 -2.77 -11.88
C THR A 247 36.39 -1.49 -11.27
N HIS A 248 36.33 -1.42 -9.95
CA HIS A 248 35.87 -0.24 -9.22
C HIS A 248 36.89 0.15 -8.15
N THR A 249 37.13 1.45 -7.96
CA THR A 249 38.11 1.94 -6.97
C THR A 249 37.67 3.28 -6.41
N GLY A 250 37.31 3.30 -5.12
CA GLY A 250 36.81 4.51 -4.46
C GLY A 250 35.48 5.04 -5.03
N SER A 251 34.80 4.25 -5.86
CA SER A 251 33.56 4.64 -6.52
C SER A 251 32.44 4.91 -5.51
N ALA A 252 31.60 5.90 -5.81
CA ALA A 252 30.41 6.20 -5.02
C ALA A 252 29.38 5.08 -5.15
N ILE A 253 28.70 4.78 -4.04
CA ILE A 253 27.66 3.75 -3.98
C ILE A 253 26.30 4.43 -4.13
N TYR A 254 25.51 3.94 -5.08
CA TYR A 254 24.14 4.38 -5.30
C TYR A 254 23.16 3.28 -4.94
N ALA A 255 21.96 3.67 -4.50
CA ALA A 255 20.85 2.77 -4.19
C ALA A 255 19.51 3.44 -4.56
N PRO A 256 18.38 2.71 -4.72
CA PRO A 256 17.11 3.25 -5.22
C PRO A 256 16.34 4.13 -4.21
N ARG A 257 17.02 5.14 -3.64
CA ARG A 257 16.58 5.96 -2.50
C ARG A 257 15.88 7.27 -2.90
N LYS A 258 15.86 7.62 -4.19
CA LYS A 258 15.09 8.77 -4.67
C LYS A 258 13.73 8.30 -5.17
N LEU A 259 12.70 8.60 -4.38
CA LEU A 259 11.31 8.27 -4.68
C LEU A 259 10.70 9.38 -5.54
N THR A 260 10.07 9.02 -6.65
CA THR A 260 9.13 9.90 -7.36
C THR A 260 7.75 9.68 -6.78
N VAL A 261 7.08 10.74 -6.38
CA VAL A 261 5.85 10.66 -5.58
C VAL A 261 4.75 11.56 -6.14
N THR A 262 3.51 11.08 -6.06
CA THR A 262 2.32 11.94 -6.13
C THR A 262 1.97 12.38 -4.71
N ARG A 263 1.81 13.69 -4.51
CA ARG A 263 1.71 14.31 -3.17
C ARG A 263 0.32 14.83 -2.88
N GLY A 264 0.02 15.03 -1.59
CA GLY A 264 -1.29 15.49 -1.16
C GLY A 264 -2.41 14.57 -1.66
N VAL A 265 -2.18 13.25 -1.62
CA VAL A 265 -3.17 12.28 -2.08
C VAL A 265 -4.17 11.97 -0.97
N LEU A 266 -5.29 11.34 -1.34
CA LEU A 266 -6.31 10.84 -0.41
C LEU A 266 -6.82 11.93 0.56
N GLY A 267 -7.06 13.12 0.01
CA GLY A 267 -7.61 14.30 0.68
C GLY A 267 -6.65 15.06 1.59
N THR A 268 -5.37 14.68 1.63
CA THR A 268 -4.33 15.46 2.32
C THR A 268 -3.78 16.58 1.43
N ALA A 269 -3.08 17.56 1.99
CA ALA A 269 -2.42 18.63 1.25
C ALA A 269 -0.90 18.44 1.27
N ALA A 270 -0.22 18.77 0.17
CA ALA A 270 1.23 18.74 0.11
C ALA A 270 1.84 19.83 1.02
N ALA A 271 2.70 19.44 1.95
CA ALA A 271 3.32 20.32 2.93
C ALA A 271 4.85 20.43 2.75
N ALA A 272 5.54 21.23 3.55
CA ALA A 272 7.00 21.08 3.63
C ALA A 272 7.34 19.79 4.38
N ILE A 273 8.31 19.03 3.90
CA ILE A 273 8.88 17.88 4.62
C ILE A 273 10.29 18.28 5.03
N ASN A 274 10.56 18.22 6.33
CA ASN A 274 11.88 18.51 6.88
C ASN A 274 12.82 17.32 6.68
N GLN A 275 14.12 17.58 6.68
CA GLN A 275 15.11 16.51 6.86
C GLN A 275 14.85 15.78 8.18
N ASP A 276 15.14 14.48 8.21
CA ASP A 276 14.92 13.57 9.33
C ASP A 276 13.44 13.35 9.72
N ALA A 277 12.50 13.92 8.96
CA ALA A 277 11.09 13.62 9.14
C ALA A 277 10.84 12.12 8.92
N THR A 278 10.21 11.47 9.91
CA THR A 278 9.86 10.06 9.82
C THR A 278 8.90 9.80 8.67
N VAL A 279 9.26 8.84 7.82
CA VAL A 279 8.45 8.34 6.74
C VAL A 279 7.78 7.05 7.20
N TYR A 280 6.46 7.10 7.25
CA TYR A 280 5.63 5.96 7.54
C TYR A 280 5.13 5.33 6.26
N ARG A 281 5.03 4.01 6.26
CA ARG A 281 4.37 3.21 5.23
C ARG A 281 3.04 2.73 5.77
N TRP A 282 1.96 2.92 5.01
CA TRP A 282 0.69 2.28 5.32
C TRP A 282 0.78 0.78 5.05
N ASP A 283 0.47 -0.04 6.05
CA ASP A 283 0.53 -1.50 5.96
C ASP A 283 -0.82 -2.06 5.51
N VAL A 284 -0.81 -2.71 4.34
CA VAL A 284 -1.99 -3.37 3.80
C VAL A 284 -2.22 -4.65 4.59
N PRO A 285 -3.47 -4.97 5.00
CA PRO A 285 -3.74 -6.24 5.68
C PRO A 285 -3.18 -7.43 4.90
N GLY A 286 -2.38 -8.28 5.58
CA GLY A 286 -1.60 -9.34 4.94
C GLY A 286 -2.39 -10.19 3.93
N PRO A 287 -3.57 -10.74 4.28
CA PRO A 287 -4.37 -11.53 3.34
C PRO A 287 -4.82 -10.75 2.10
N VAL A 288 -5.10 -9.44 2.24
CA VAL A 288 -5.48 -8.55 1.13
C VAL A 288 -4.29 -8.30 0.20
N ARG A 289 -3.10 -8.05 0.76
CA ARG A 289 -1.85 -7.93 -0.03
C ARG A 289 -1.56 -9.21 -0.81
N THR A 290 -1.65 -10.37 -0.17
CA THR A 290 -1.43 -11.67 -0.84
C THR A 290 -2.43 -11.90 -1.97
N LEU A 291 -3.71 -11.58 -1.77
CA LEU A 291 -4.71 -11.66 -2.83
C LEU A 291 -4.41 -10.70 -3.98
N CYS A 292 -4.00 -9.47 -3.68
CA CYS A 292 -3.63 -8.48 -4.71
C CYS A 292 -2.48 -8.97 -5.58
N ILE A 293 -1.44 -9.57 -4.96
CA ILE A 293 -0.33 -10.18 -5.69
C ILE A 293 -0.89 -11.29 -6.59
N ALA A 294 -1.63 -12.26 -6.04
CA ALA A 294 -2.16 -13.40 -6.80
C ALA A 294 -3.03 -12.98 -8.01
N GLU A 295 -3.93 -12.01 -7.84
CA GLU A 295 -4.77 -11.49 -8.93
C GLU A 295 -3.96 -10.76 -10.01
N ALA A 296 -2.94 -10.01 -9.60
CA ALA A 296 -2.04 -9.36 -10.54
C ALA A 296 -1.26 -10.39 -11.37
N LEU A 297 -0.76 -11.47 -10.74
CA LEU A 297 -0.08 -12.57 -11.45
C LEU A 297 -1.03 -13.27 -12.44
N VAL A 298 -2.25 -13.58 -12.03
CA VAL A 298 -3.25 -14.21 -12.91
C VAL A 298 -3.54 -13.34 -14.12
N THR A 299 -3.74 -12.03 -13.90
CA THR A 299 -3.99 -11.07 -14.99
C THR A 299 -2.85 -11.08 -16.01
N GLN A 300 -1.60 -11.06 -15.53
CA GLN A 300 -0.45 -11.06 -16.40
C GLN A 300 -0.25 -12.39 -17.15
N LEU A 301 -0.43 -13.52 -16.48
CA LEU A 301 -0.35 -14.83 -17.12
C LEU A 301 -1.42 -15.00 -18.20
N GLN A 302 -2.64 -14.52 -17.96
CA GLN A 302 -3.72 -14.51 -18.95
C GLN A 302 -3.42 -13.58 -20.14
N GLN A 303 -2.83 -12.42 -19.89
CA GLN A 303 -2.37 -11.54 -20.98
C GLN A 303 -1.31 -12.23 -21.84
N SER A 304 -0.38 -12.96 -21.22
CA SER A 304 0.67 -13.71 -21.93
C SER A 304 0.12 -14.89 -22.76
N SER A 305 -0.97 -15.52 -22.30
CA SER A 305 -1.63 -16.63 -23.01
C SER A 305 -2.64 -16.16 -24.05
N GLY A 306 -2.82 -14.85 -24.24
CA GLY A 306 -3.85 -14.30 -25.12
C GLY A 306 -5.28 -14.64 -24.65
N TYR A 307 -5.47 -14.84 -23.34
CA TYR A 307 -6.72 -15.28 -22.74
C TYR A 307 -7.26 -16.62 -23.28
N ALA A 308 -6.36 -17.49 -23.75
CA ALA A 308 -6.73 -18.82 -24.22
C ALA A 308 -7.36 -19.65 -23.09
N ARG A 309 -8.59 -20.14 -23.30
CA ARG A 309 -9.35 -20.92 -22.29
C ARG A 309 -9.02 -22.42 -22.28
N THR A 310 -8.30 -22.89 -23.30
CA THR A 310 -7.98 -24.32 -23.48
C THR A 310 -6.63 -24.43 -24.19
N THR A 311 -5.73 -25.26 -23.66
CA THR A 311 -4.51 -25.66 -24.36
C THR A 311 -4.61 -27.12 -24.78
N GLY A 312 -4.23 -27.41 -26.02
CA GLY A 312 -4.37 -28.74 -26.63
C GLY A 312 -5.63 -28.89 -27.49
N VAL A 313 -5.72 -29.99 -28.22
CA VAL A 313 -6.83 -30.34 -29.12
C VAL A 313 -7.19 -31.81 -28.90
N GLY A 314 -8.48 -32.15 -28.96
CA GLY A 314 -8.95 -33.53 -28.75
C GLY A 314 -8.95 -33.97 -27.29
N SER A 315 -8.78 -35.27 -27.03
CA SER A 315 -8.89 -35.92 -25.71
C SER A 315 -7.84 -35.46 -24.68
N SER A 316 -6.82 -34.73 -25.11
CA SER A 316 -5.74 -34.17 -24.29
C SER A 316 -5.89 -32.67 -24.03
N ALA A 317 -6.98 -32.05 -24.49
CA ALA A 317 -7.30 -30.66 -24.19
C ALA A 317 -7.44 -30.47 -22.67
N ARG A 318 -6.67 -29.53 -22.11
CA ARG A 318 -6.75 -29.14 -20.71
C ARG A 318 -7.23 -27.70 -20.62
N GLN A 319 -8.18 -27.46 -19.72
CA GLN A 319 -8.59 -26.10 -19.36
C GLN A 319 -7.40 -25.41 -18.69
N VAL A 320 -7.02 -24.24 -19.21
CA VAL A 320 -5.94 -23.44 -18.64
C VAL A 320 -6.57 -22.35 -17.79
N GLY A 321 -6.25 -22.40 -16.49
CA GLY A 321 -6.80 -21.51 -15.48
C GLY A 321 -8.04 -22.07 -14.80
N GLY A 322 -7.91 -22.32 -13.50
CA GLY A 322 -9.03 -22.54 -12.58
C GLY A 322 -10.00 -23.64 -13.00
N GLY A 323 -9.55 -24.89 -12.94
CA GLY A 323 -10.52 -26.00 -12.87
C GLY A 323 -11.41 -25.78 -11.65
N THR A 324 -12.72 -26.00 -11.77
CA THR A 324 -13.66 -25.98 -10.66
C THR A 324 -13.27 -27.07 -9.66
N VAL A 325 -12.37 -26.75 -8.74
CA VAL A 325 -12.07 -27.62 -7.62
C VAL A 325 -13.24 -27.49 -6.65
N SER A 326 -13.78 -28.64 -6.24
CA SER A 326 -14.83 -28.73 -5.23
C SER A 326 -14.51 -27.85 -4.02
N LYS A 327 -15.52 -27.20 -3.44
CA LYS A 327 -15.50 -26.29 -2.26
C LYS A 327 -14.83 -26.87 -0.99
N THR A 328 -14.23 -28.04 -1.07
CA THR A 328 -13.68 -28.84 0.04
C THR A 328 -12.15 -28.85 0.10
N GLN A 329 -11.43 -28.30 -0.90
CA GLN A 329 -9.96 -28.19 -0.85
C GLN A 329 -9.54 -26.76 -0.50
N TYR A 330 -9.52 -26.47 0.80
CA TYR A 330 -8.85 -25.27 1.31
C TYR A 330 -7.35 -25.30 0.93
N GLY A 331 -6.86 -24.25 0.25
CA GLY A 331 -5.42 -23.96 0.14
C GLY A 331 -4.70 -24.32 -1.16
N LEU A 332 -5.39 -24.76 -2.22
CA LEU A 332 -4.72 -25.15 -3.49
C LEU A 332 -5.05 -24.27 -4.69
N SER A 333 -5.97 -23.30 -4.56
CA SER A 333 -6.38 -22.45 -5.69
C SER A 333 -6.62 -21.00 -5.31
N ILE A 334 -6.58 -20.11 -6.31
CA ILE A 334 -6.89 -18.68 -6.12
C ILE A 334 -8.32 -18.47 -5.62
N GLU A 335 -9.27 -19.34 -5.97
CA GLU A 335 -10.63 -19.31 -5.46
C GLU A 335 -10.69 -19.54 -3.94
N SER A 336 -9.88 -20.47 -3.42
CA SER A 336 -9.78 -20.69 -1.98
C SER A 336 -9.19 -19.47 -1.25
N LEU A 337 -8.22 -18.79 -1.87
CA LEU A 337 -7.66 -17.54 -1.34
C LEU A 337 -8.70 -16.42 -1.34
N ARG A 338 -9.45 -16.25 -2.44
CA ARG A 338 -10.56 -15.28 -2.52
C ARG A 338 -11.58 -15.53 -1.41
N GLU A 339 -11.99 -16.77 -1.18
CA GLU A 339 -12.96 -17.13 -0.13
C GLU A 339 -12.40 -16.87 1.28
N GLN A 340 -11.13 -17.20 1.53
CA GLN A 340 -10.46 -16.93 2.81
C GLN A 340 -10.41 -15.43 3.12
N VAL A 341 -10.04 -14.62 2.12
CA VAL A 341 -9.97 -13.15 2.27
C VAL A 341 -11.37 -12.56 2.42
N TYR A 342 -12.36 -13.02 1.65
CA TYR A 342 -13.74 -12.60 1.82
C TYR A 342 -14.28 -12.94 3.21
N THR A 343 -13.98 -14.13 3.72
CA THR A 343 -14.43 -14.57 5.04
C THR A 343 -13.85 -13.72 6.16
N SER A 344 -12.59 -13.28 6.02
CA SER A 344 -11.87 -12.52 7.05
C SER A 344 -12.07 -11.01 6.95
N HIS A 345 -12.06 -10.46 5.74
CA HIS A 345 -12.02 -9.01 5.48
C HIS A 345 -13.17 -8.50 4.61
N GLY A 346 -13.95 -9.40 4.02
CA GLY A 346 -15.15 -9.05 3.26
C GLY A 346 -16.19 -8.42 4.18
N ARG A 347 -16.82 -7.37 3.67
CA ARG A 347 -17.86 -6.68 4.41
C ARG A 347 -19.11 -7.58 4.51
N LYS A 348 -19.46 -7.99 5.73
CA LYS A 348 -20.62 -8.86 5.99
C LYS A 348 -21.89 -8.04 6.24
N ALA A 349 -23.02 -8.59 5.81
CA ALA A 349 -24.33 -8.03 6.12
C ALA A 349 -24.54 -7.94 7.65
N ARG A 350 -25.40 -7.00 8.05
CA ARG A 350 -25.68 -6.62 9.45
C ARG A 350 -25.86 -7.86 10.33
N VAL A 351 -24.97 -8.08 11.31
CA VAL A 351 -25.25 -9.00 12.41
C VAL A 351 -26.28 -8.31 13.28
N ARG A 352 -27.45 -8.92 13.48
CA ARG A 352 -28.48 -8.38 14.38
C ARG A 352 -27.85 -8.16 15.75
N ALA A 353 -27.89 -6.93 16.24
CA ALA A 353 -27.76 -6.69 17.67
C ALA A 353 -28.95 -7.38 18.36
N VAL A 354 -28.65 -8.23 19.34
CA VAL A 354 -29.65 -8.86 20.21
C VAL A 354 -30.22 -7.81 21.15
#